data_AF-A0A814DIH3-F1
#
_entry.id   AF-A0A814DIH3-F1
#
_cell.length_a   1.000
_cell.length_b   1.000
_cell.length_c   1.000
_cell.angle_alpha   90.00
_cell.angle_beta   90.00
_cell.angle_gamma   90.00
#
_symmetry.space_group_name_H-M   'P 1'
#
loop_
_entity.id
_entity.type
_entity.pdbx_description
1 polymer ?
#
loop_
_entity_poly.entity_id
_entity_poly.type
_entity_poly.pdbx_seq_one_letter_code
_entity_poly.pdbx_strand_id
1 'polypeptide(L)'
;MLSCSSSKVKCSESLNKMIKSFQQYFDLNETGILDAATLAVMKLPRCAIVDKPSQSRTHQLMSTIWPRFNLKYRIDSYVDDISESQQINLVEDAFNEWSKHTPLKFARVCDDCTADIVLGFENDDHGDAYPFDAQSVAHAFQPHDSRIHLNYDAKWTDSFNSTSNTEVNMFLIVLHGIGHALGLDHIKSKQSIMHPNYQLKQRSEVLAPIDQTNIQYLYGKNDADTYTCAWEGHCPGDDCLTEDDCDGNLVCNDEVCTITKTKVGKIPKKSLLLKFPTDEEATSSQIEDILLDVRSFRQISQRTVEQ
;
A
#
# COMPACT_ATOMS: atom_id res chain seq x y z
N MET A 1 3.58 2.06 -27.99
CA MET A 1 3.35 1.54 -29.36
C MET A 1 4.26 0.34 -29.62
N LEU A 2 3.72 -0.85 -29.90
CA LEU A 2 4.52 -2.05 -30.22
C LEU A 2 4.81 -2.10 -31.72
N SER A 3 6.07 -1.93 -32.14
CA SER A 3 6.44 -2.11 -33.56
C SER A 3 6.61 -3.60 -33.88
N CYS A 4 5.68 -4.19 -34.65
CA CYS A 4 5.83 -5.53 -35.22
C CYS A 4 6.63 -5.45 -36.54
N SER A 5 7.81 -6.09 -36.59
CA SER A 5 8.60 -6.29 -37.82
C SER A 5 8.73 -7.77 -38.16
N SER A 6 8.53 -8.10 -39.44
CA SER A 6 8.80 -9.36 -40.16
C SER A 6 8.01 -10.65 -39.82
N SER A 7 7.22 -10.71 -38.74
CA SER A 7 6.51 -11.95 -38.36
C SER A 7 5.01 -11.74 -38.11
N LYS A 8 4.20 -11.53 -39.16
CA LYS A 8 2.74 -11.39 -39.02
C LYS A 8 2.08 -12.57 -38.27
N VAL A 9 2.55 -13.80 -38.49
CA VAL A 9 2.04 -15.03 -37.83
C VAL A 9 2.43 -15.09 -36.34
N LYS A 10 3.66 -14.70 -35.98
CA LYS A 10 4.08 -14.64 -34.56
C LYS A 10 3.41 -13.49 -33.81
N CYS A 11 3.16 -12.36 -34.48
CA CYS A 11 2.43 -11.22 -33.92
C CYS A 11 0.97 -11.61 -33.67
N SER A 12 0.31 -12.37 -34.56
CA SER A 12 -1.06 -12.87 -34.32
C SER A 12 -1.14 -13.93 -33.22
N GLU A 13 -0.19 -14.86 -33.13
CA GLU A 13 -0.19 -15.86 -32.05
C GLU A 13 0.09 -15.23 -30.68
N SER A 14 1.02 -14.28 -30.63
CA SER A 14 1.30 -13.48 -29.43
C SER A 14 0.10 -12.63 -29.03
N LEU A 15 -0.59 -12.01 -29.99
CA LEU A 15 -1.80 -11.22 -29.74
C LEU A 15 -2.94 -12.08 -29.21
N ASN A 16 -3.20 -13.23 -29.83
CA ASN A 16 -4.25 -14.15 -29.37
C ASN A 16 -3.99 -14.62 -27.94
N LYS A 17 -2.72 -14.88 -27.58
CA LYS A 17 -2.34 -15.22 -26.22
C LYS A 17 -2.62 -14.09 -25.23
N MET A 18 -2.28 -12.85 -25.59
CA MET A 18 -2.60 -11.67 -24.76
C MET A 18 -4.10 -11.45 -24.61
N ILE A 19 -4.88 -11.64 -25.68
CA ILE A 19 -6.35 -11.57 -25.63
C ILE A 19 -6.90 -12.65 -24.69
N LYS A 20 -6.39 -13.89 -24.76
CA LYS A 20 -6.79 -14.95 -23.81
C LYS A 20 -6.48 -14.59 -22.37
N SER A 21 -5.28 -14.05 -22.10
CA SER A 21 -4.92 -13.60 -20.75
C SER A 21 -5.84 -12.50 -20.24
N PHE A 22 -6.20 -11.53 -21.08
CA PHE A 22 -7.19 -10.51 -20.75
C PHE A 22 -8.57 -11.15 -20.47
N GLN A 23 -9.05 -12.00 -21.37
CA GLN A 23 -10.34 -12.69 -21.23
C GLN A 23 -10.40 -13.49 -19.94
N GLN A 24 -9.35 -14.24 -19.64
CA GLN A 24 -9.21 -15.01 -18.40
C GLN A 24 -9.24 -14.10 -17.17
N TYR A 25 -8.55 -12.96 -17.20
CA TYR A 25 -8.55 -12.01 -16.09
C TYR A 25 -9.97 -11.46 -15.83
N PHE A 26 -10.73 -11.13 -16.87
CA PHE A 26 -12.05 -10.54 -16.76
C PHE A 26 -13.22 -11.55 -16.76
N ASP A 27 -12.93 -12.85 -16.59
CA ASP A 27 -13.93 -13.94 -16.60
C ASP A 27 -14.77 -13.99 -17.89
N LEU A 28 -14.14 -13.68 -19.02
CA LEU A 28 -14.70 -13.84 -20.36
C LEU A 28 -14.35 -15.21 -20.95
N ASN A 29 -15.05 -15.61 -22.00
CA ASN A 29 -14.69 -16.80 -22.76
C ASN A 29 -13.29 -16.62 -23.38
N GLU A 30 -12.35 -17.51 -23.07
CA GLU A 30 -10.95 -17.47 -23.52
C GLU A 30 -10.77 -17.87 -25.00
N THR A 31 -11.48 -17.18 -25.89
CA THR A 31 -11.48 -17.43 -27.34
C THR A 31 -10.16 -17.04 -27.99
N GLY A 32 -9.43 -16.07 -27.42
CA GLY A 32 -8.27 -15.43 -28.04
C GLY A 32 -8.64 -14.54 -29.23
N ILE A 33 -9.92 -14.26 -29.41
CA ILE A 33 -10.46 -13.41 -30.47
C ILE A 33 -11.01 -12.14 -29.82
N LEU A 34 -10.80 -11.01 -30.47
CA LEU A 34 -11.34 -9.71 -30.05
C LEU A 34 -12.83 -9.62 -30.39
N ASP A 35 -13.66 -10.39 -29.67
CA ASP A 35 -15.11 -10.39 -29.82
C ASP A 35 -15.79 -9.18 -29.17
N ALA A 36 -17.08 -9.01 -29.43
CA ALA A 36 -17.85 -7.86 -28.96
C ALA A 36 -17.87 -7.75 -27.42
N ALA A 37 -17.90 -8.88 -26.71
CA ALA A 37 -17.84 -8.90 -25.25
C ALA A 37 -16.48 -8.44 -24.73
N THR A 38 -15.39 -8.92 -25.32
CA THR A 38 -14.02 -8.51 -25.00
C THR A 38 -13.83 -7.01 -25.23
N LEU A 39 -14.28 -6.50 -26.38
CA LEU A 39 -14.24 -5.08 -26.71
C LEU A 39 -15.07 -4.22 -25.75
N ALA A 40 -16.23 -4.71 -25.30
CA ALA A 40 -17.06 -3.98 -24.36
C ALA A 40 -16.34 -3.78 -23.02
N VAL A 41 -15.61 -4.80 -22.54
CA VAL A 41 -14.82 -4.70 -21.30
C VAL A 41 -13.57 -3.84 -21.48
N MET A 42 -12.87 -3.94 -22.61
CA MET A 42 -11.68 -3.13 -22.90
C MET A 42 -11.99 -1.62 -23.01
N LYS A 43 -13.23 -1.27 -23.35
CA LYS A 43 -13.67 0.13 -23.48
C LYS A 43 -14.11 0.77 -22.16
N LEU A 44 -14.16 0.00 -21.07
CA LEU A 44 -14.53 0.56 -19.77
C LEU A 44 -13.40 1.47 -19.26
N PRO A 45 -13.73 2.61 -18.62
CA PRO A 45 -12.73 3.41 -17.94
C PRO A 45 -11.99 2.56 -16.91
N ARG A 46 -10.67 2.70 -16.82
CA ARG A 46 -9.84 1.82 -15.98
C ARG A 46 -8.56 2.47 -15.47
N CYS A 47 -7.97 1.85 -14.46
CA CYS A 47 -6.59 2.12 -14.05
C CYS A 47 -5.62 1.65 -15.14
N ALA A 48 -4.59 2.47 -15.42
CA ALA A 48 -3.58 2.18 -16.46
C ALA A 48 -2.45 1.24 -15.98
N ILE A 49 -2.46 0.82 -14.72
CA ILE A 49 -1.52 -0.17 -14.19
C ILE A 49 -1.81 -1.55 -14.79
N VAL A 50 -0.74 -2.32 -15.04
CA VAL A 50 -0.81 -3.64 -15.68
C VAL A 50 -1.52 -4.66 -14.79
N ASP A 51 -2.47 -5.40 -15.37
CA ASP A 51 -3.17 -6.51 -14.72
C ASP A 51 -2.23 -7.72 -14.54
N LYS A 52 -1.69 -7.90 -13.33
CA LYS A 52 -0.88 -9.07 -13.01
C LYS A 52 -1.79 -10.30 -12.80
N PRO A 53 -1.51 -11.45 -13.44
CA PRO A 53 -2.18 -12.69 -13.10
C PRO A 53 -1.88 -13.06 -11.64
N SER A 54 -2.85 -13.66 -10.95
CA SER A 54 -2.89 -13.90 -9.50
C SER A 54 -1.84 -14.89 -8.93
N GLN A 55 -0.71 -15.09 -9.60
CA GLN A 55 0.28 -16.13 -9.31
C GLN A 55 1.66 -15.64 -8.83
N SER A 56 1.74 -14.58 -8.03
CA SER A 56 2.95 -14.32 -7.24
C SER A 56 2.59 -13.80 -5.86
N ARG A 57 2.05 -14.68 -5.01
CA ARG A 57 1.68 -14.34 -3.62
C ARG A 57 2.85 -14.38 -2.64
N THR A 58 4.06 -14.77 -3.05
CA THR A 58 5.05 -15.21 -2.05
C THR A 58 6.39 -14.48 -2.03
N HIS A 59 6.85 -13.77 -3.06
CA HIS A 59 8.22 -13.18 -3.01
C HIS A 59 8.37 -11.70 -3.42
N GLN A 60 7.29 -10.96 -3.73
CA GLN A 60 7.40 -9.56 -4.14
C GLN A 60 6.83 -8.54 -3.13
N LEU A 61 6.18 -9.02 -2.07
CA LEU A 61 5.49 -8.17 -1.08
C LEU A 61 6.44 -7.51 -0.06
N MET A 62 7.64 -8.06 0.15
CA MET A 62 8.55 -7.54 1.19
C MET A 62 9.35 -6.30 0.79
N SER A 63 9.29 -5.85 -0.49
CA SER A 63 9.98 -4.65 -0.97
C SER A 63 9.07 -3.45 -1.25
N THR A 64 7.74 -3.59 -1.07
CA THR A 64 6.73 -2.61 -1.53
C THR A 64 5.70 -2.28 -0.45
N ILE A 65 6.14 -2.13 0.81
CA ILE A 65 5.32 -1.61 1.91
C ILE A 65 5.99 -0.40 2.53
N TRP A 66 5.21 0.51 3.10
CA TRP A 66 5.78 1.61 3.87
C TRP A 66 6.38 1.09 5.18
N PRO A 67 7.63 1.48 5.52
CA PRO A 67 8.26 1.07 6.78
C PRO A 67 7.75 1.86 8.00
N ARG A 68 6.81 2.79 7.79
CA ARG A 68 6.26 3.69 8.81
C ARG A 68 4.77 3.89 8.60
N PHE A 69 4.08 4.27 9.67
CA PHE A 69 2.62 4.40 9.66
C PHE A 69 2.11 5.83 9.45
N ASN A 70 2.93 6.83 9.75
CA ASN A 70 2.59 8.24 9.52
C ASN A 70 3.07 8.68 8.13
N LEU A 71 2.12 8.85 7.21
CA LEU A 71 2.37 9.22 5.82
C LEU A 71 1.82 10.62 5.54
N LYS A 72 2.59 11.42 4.83
CA LYS A 72 2.23 12.77 4.41
C LYS A 72 1.75 12.74 2.97
N TYR A 73 0.70 13.48 2.64
CA TYR A 73 0.24 13.61 1.27
C TYR A 73 0.05 15.06 0.85
N ARG A 74 0.11 15.29 -0.46
CA ARG A 74 -0.12 16.58 -1.09
C ARG A 74 -0.92 16.41 -2.38
N ILE A 75 -1.65 17.46 -2.74
CA ILE A 75 -2.37 17.58 -4.02
C ILE A 75 -1.66 18.69 -4.82
N ASP A 76 -1.06 18.35 -5.96
CA ASP A 76 -0.24 19.25 -6.77
C ASP A 76 -1.07 20.05 -7.78
N SER A 77 -2.21 19.52 -8.21
CA SER A 77 -3.11 20.19 -9.15
C SER A 77 -4.57 19.74 -8.98
N TYR A 78 -5.48 20.48 -9.60
CA TYR A 78 -6.93 20.30 -9.52
C TYR A 78 -7.54 20.36 -10.93
N VAL A 79 -8.79 19.88 -11.06
CA VAL A 79 -9.61 20.00 -12.29
C VAL A 79 -10.76 20.98 -12.12
N ASP A 80 -11.33 21.45 -13.24
CA ASP A 80 -12.42 22.42 -13.23
C ASP A 80 -13.81 21.79 -12.99
N ASP A 81 -13.99 20.47 -13.20
CA ASP A 81 -15.30 19.82 -13.12
C ASP A 81 -15.90 19.82 -11.70
N ILE A 82 -15.06 19.90 -10.67
CA ILE A 82 -15.42 19.88 -9.24
C ILE A 82 -14.72 21.06 -8.56
N SER A 83 -15.33 21.73 -7.58
CA SER A 83 -14.63 22.81 -6.88
C SER A 83 -13.39 22.31 -6.13
N GLU A 84 -12.33 23.09 -6.08
CA GLU A 84 -11.07 22.76 -5.40
C GLU A 84 -11.30 22.28 -3.95
N SER A 85 -12.14 23.00 -3.19
CA SER A 85 -12.47 22.62 -1.82
C SER A 85 -13.12 21.24 -1.73
N GLN A 86 -13.96 20.89 -2.71
CA GLN A 86 -14.63 19.59 -2.73
C GLN A 86 -13.65 18.49 -3.15
N GLN A 87 -12.73 18.76 -4.08
CA GLN A 87 -11.64 17.83 -4.42
C GLN A 87 -10.77 17.52 -3.20
N ILE A 88 -10.38 18.54 -2.43
CA ILE A 88 -9.63 18.38 -1.17
C ILE A 88 -10.38 17.45 -0.20
N ASN A 89 -11.68 17.71 0.02
CA ASN A 89 -12.50 16.88 0.91
C ASN A 89 -12.60 15.43 0.44
N LEU A 90 -12.76 15.19 -0.88
CA LEU A 90 -12.86 13.84 -1.44
C LEU A 90 -11.54 13.07 -1.30
N VAL A 91 -10.40 13.74 -1.50
CA VAL A 91 -9.08 13.13 -1.32
C VAL A 91 -8.85 12.79 0.16
N GLU A 92 -9.17 13.72 1.07
CA GLU A 92 -9.07 13.48 2.51
C GLU A 92 -9.97 12.31 2.96
N ASP A 93 -11.22 12.28 2.49
CA ASP A 93 -12.15 11.19 2.75
C ASP A 93 -11.61 9.84 2.25
N ALA A 94 -10.94 9.80 1.09
CA ALA A 94 -10.38 8.58 0.54
C ALA A 94 -9.19 8.05 1.37
N PHE A 95 -8.31 8.93 1.86
CA PHE A 95 -7.27 8.55 2.83
C PHE A 95 -7.88 8.06 4.14
N ASN A 96 -8.91 8.76 4.63
CA ASN A 96 -9.61 8.39 5.85
C ASN A 96 -10.24 7.00 5.73
N GLU A 97 -10.77 6.64 4.57
CA GLU A 97 -11.35 5.32 4.34
C GLU A 97 -10.35 4.17 4.53
N TRP A 98 -9.12 4.30 4.02
CA TRP A 98 -8.05 3.33 4.29
C TRP A 98 -7.60 3.33 5.75
N SER A 99 -7.55 4.51 6.38
CA SER A 99 -7.15 4.65 7.78
C SER A 99 -8.13 4.01 8.76
N LYS A 100 -9.39 3.72 8.35
CA LYS A 100 -10.37 2.99 9.18
C LYS A 100 -9.99 1.52 9.39
N HIS A 101 -9.20 0.94 8.49
CA HIS A 101 -8.89 -0.48 8.49
C HIS A 101 -7.42 -0.81 8.78
N THR A 102 -6.57 0.20 8.98
CA THR A 102 -5.12 0.06 9.19
C THR A 102 -4.62 1.08 10.22
N PRO A 103 -3.48 0.81 10.91
CA PRO A 103 -2.85 1.78 11.81
C PRO A 103 -2.30 3.04 11.09
N LEU A 104 -2.29 3.05 9.75
CA LEU A 104 -1.77 4.17 8.96
C LEU A 104 -2.51 5.47 9.29
N LYS A 105 -1.74 6.55 9.43
CA LYS A 105 -2.23 7.90 9.60
C LYS A 105 -1.76 8.76 8.44
N PHE A 106 -2.66 9.59 7.94
CA PHE A 106 -2.41 10.45 6.80
C PHE A 106 -2.56 11.91 7.19
N ALA A 107 -1.59 12.73 6.80
CA ALA A 107 -1.64 14.16 7.03
C ALA A 107 -1.42 14.91 5.71
N ARG A 108 -2.37 15.78 5.34
CA ARG A 108 -2.15 16.71 4.23
C ARG A 108 -1.09 17.72 4.65
N VAL A 109 -0.14 17.99 3.76
CA VAL A 109 0.88 19.04 3.94
C VAL A 109 0.67 20.19 2.97
N CYS A 110 1.42 21.28 3.17
CA CYS A 110 1.39 22.45 2.30
C CYS A 110 1.87 22.12 0.88
N ASP A 111 1.50 22.94 -0.10
CA ASP A 111 1.73 22.62 -1.52
C ASP A 111 3.23 22.59 -1.92
N ASP A 112 4.12 23.20 -1.16
CA ASP A 112 5.58 23.14 -1.34
C ASP A 112 6.29 22.25 -0.31
N CYS A 113 5.55 21.66 0.63
CA CYS A 113 6.07 20.72 1.62
C CYS A 113 6.44 19.37 0.99
N THR A 114 7.46 18.70 1.53
CA THR A 114 7.74 17.30 1.17
C THR A 114 6.61 16.38 1.63
N ALA A 115 6.09 15.57 0.71
CA ALA A 115 5.07 14.56 0.94
C ALA A 115 5.56 13.17 0.52
N ASP A 116 4.95 12.14 1.10
CA ASP A 116 5.23 10.74 0.79
C ASP A 116 4.39 10.24 -0.38
N ILE A 117 3.16 10.74 -0.49
CA ILE A 117 2.21 10.44 -1.56
C ILE A 117 1.82 11.77 -2.22
N VAL A 118 1.99 11.85 -3.54
CA VAL A 118 1.69 13.07 -4.31
C VAL A 118 0.59 12.75 -5.30
N LEU A 119 -0.52 13.49 -5.22
CA LEU A 119 -1.64 13.38 -6.16
C LEU A 119 -1.64 14.58 -7.10
N GLY A 120 -1.87 14.35 -8.39
CA GLY A 120 -2.00 15.43 -9.36
C GLY A 120 -2.73 14.97 -10.62
N PHE A 121 -3.22 15.92 -11.39
CA PHE A 121 -3.80 15.71 -12.71
C PHE A 121 -2.77 15.93 -13.80
N GLU A 122 -2.73 14.99 -14.75
CA GLU A 122 -1.81 14.98 -15.86
C GLU A 122 -2.56 14.76 -17.19
N ASN A 123 -1.93 15.16 -18.29
CA ASN A 123 -2.48 15.02 -19.65
C ASN A 123 -1.57 14.10 -20.48
N ASP A 124 -2.17 13.32 -21.39
CA ASP A 124 -1.47 12.52 -22.41
C ASP A 124 -0.15 11.90 -21.88
N ASP A 125 0.98 12.14 -22.57
CA ASP A 125 2.32 11.83 -22.09
C ASP A 125 2.83 12.93 -21.15
N HIS A 126 3.06 12.53 -19.90
CA HIS A 126 3.49 13.38 -18.80
C HIS A 126 4.83 12.89 -18.19
N GLY A 127 5.64 12.18 -18.99
CA GLY A 127 7.06 11.97 -18.69
C GLY A 127 7.39 10.86 -17.71
N ASP A 128 6.43 10.01 -17.34
CA ASP A 128 6.61 8.86 -16.44
C ASP A 128 6.55 7.49 -17.15
N ALA A 129 6.47 7.49 -18.49
CA ALA A 129 6.34 6.33 -19.38
C ALA A 129 4.97 5.62 -19.35
N TYR A 130 3.96 6.18 -18.68
CA TYR A 130 2.59 5.69 -18.67
C TYR A 130 1.61 6.76 -19.21
N PRO A 131 1.70 7.11 -20.50
CA PRO A 131 0.82 8.14 -21.06
C PRO A 131 -0.65 7.74 -20.94
N PHE A 132 -1.52 8.71 -20.67
CA PHE A 132 -2.95 8.47 -20.68
C PHE A 132 -3.48 8.26 -22.10
N ASP A 133 -4.40 7.31 -22.23
CA ASP A 133 -5.26 7.10 -23.38
C ASP A 133 -6.73 7.40 -23.03
N ALA A 134 -7.62 7.21 -24.01
CA ALA A 134 -9.03 7.52 -23.86
C ALA A 134 -9.80 6.62 -22.85
N GLN A 135 -9.18 5.56 -22.32
CA GLN A 135 -9.80 4.65 -21.34
C GLN A 135 -9.13 4.76 -19.97
N SER A 136 -7.85 5.14 -19.90
CA SER A 136 -7.15 5.34 -18.64
C SER A 136 -7.68 6.57 -17.91
N VAL A 137 -8.11 6.39 -16.66
CA VAL A 137 -8.60 7.50 -15.81
C VAL A 137 -7.63 7.90 -14.72
N ALA A 138 -6.71 7.00 -14.38
CA ALA A 138 -5.63 7.24 -13.44
C ALA A 138 -4.58 6.13 -13.53
N HIS A 139 -3.42 6.39 -12.95
CA HIS A 139 -2.51 5.35 -12.46
C HIS A 139 -1.84 5.81 -11.18
N ALA A 140 -1.31 4.85 -10.45
CA ALA A 140 -0.61 5.11 -9.21
C ALA A 140 0.58 4.17 -9.09
N PHE A 141 1.69 4.71 -8.57
CA PHE A 141 2.90 3.95 -8.34
C PHE A 141 2.88 3.32 -6.95
N GLN A 142 3.57 2.19 -6.82
CA GLN A 142 3.75 1.47 -5.57
C GLN A 142 4.53 2.33 -4.53
N PRO A 143 4.63 1.88 -3.25
CA PRO A 143 5.49 2.53 -2.27
C PRO A 143 6.90 2.83 -2.83
N HIS A 144 7.51 3.95 -2.38
CA HIS A 144 8.76 4.58 -2.84
C HIS A 144 8.62 5.66 -3.92
N ASP A 145 7.83 5.43 -4.98
CA ASP A 145 7.50 6.48 -5.95
C ASP A 145 6.20 7.17 -5.52
N SER A 146 5.13 6.38 -5.38
CA SER A 146 3.90 6.79 -4.69
C SER A 146 3.20 8.03 -5.24
N ARG A 147 3.54 8.45 -6.46
CA ARG A 147 2.73 9.40 -7.21
C ARG A 147 1.42 8.75 -7.65
N ILE A 148 0.35 9.53 -7.64
CA ILE A 148 -0.97 9.16 -8.15
C ILE A 148 -1.32 10.22 -9.19
N HIS A 149 -1.34 9.80 -10.46
CA HIS A 149 -1.73 10.68 -11.55
C HIS A 149 -3.17 10.39 -11.93
N LEU A 150 -3.96 11.44 -12.02
CA LEU A 150 -5.34 11.44 -12.45
C LEU A 150 -5.41 12.01 -13.87
N ASN A 151 -6.20 11.40 -14.75
CA ASN A 151 -6.32 11.91 -16.12
C ASN A 151 -7.14 13.20 -16.11
N TYR A 152 -6.50 14.32 -16.46
CA TYR A 152 -7.15 15.63 -16.53
C TYR A 152 -8.30 15.66 -17.55
N ASP A 153 -8.19 14.89 -18.64
CA ASP A 153 -9.21 14.85 -19.71
C ASP A 153 -10.42 13.97 -19.39
N ALA A 154 -10.37 13.20 -18.29
CA ALA A 154 -11.54 12.46 -17.83
C ALA A 154 -12.65 13.41 -17.35
N LYS A 155 -13.90 12.95 -17.38
CA LYS A 155 -15.04 13.73 -16.84
C LYS A 155 -15.25 13.37 -15.38
N TRP A 156 -14.92 14.29 -14.48
CA TRP A 156 -14.94 14.05 -13.05
C TRP A 156 -16.29 14.45 -12.44
N THR A 157 -16.75 13.65 -11.48
CA THR A 157 -17.92 13.96 -10.65
C THR A 157 -17.66 13.59 -9.20
N ASP A 158 -18.33 14.26 -8.27
CA ASP A 158 -18.39 13.90 -6.85
C ASP A 158 -19.63 13.05 -6.51
N SER A 159 -20.53 12.85 -7.48
CA SER A 159 -21.80 12.14 -7.29
C SER A 159 -21.62 10.62 -7.27
N PHE A 160 -22.13 10.00 -6.21
CA PHE A 160 -22.28 8.54 -6.11
C PHE A 160 -23.54 8.00 -6.82
N ASN A 161 -24.32 8.89 -7.44
CA ASN A 161 -25.56 8.57 -8.14
C ASN A 161 -25.53 9.07 -9.59
N SER A 162 -24.35 9.34 -10.15
CA SER A 162 -24.26 9.74 -11.56
C SER A 162 -24.82 8.63 -12.46
N THR A 163 -25.67 9.03 -13.40
CA THR A 163 -26.24 8.16 -14.45
C THR A 163 -25.48 8.31 -15.77
N SER A 164 -24.43 9.14 -15.78
CA SER A 164 -23.57 9.35 -16.93
C SER A 164 -22.67 8.14 -17.14
N ASN A 165 -22.60 7.64 -18.38
CA ASN A 165 -21.71 6.54 -18.75
C ASN A 165 -20.27 7.02 -19.05
N THR A 166 -20.02 8.33 -18.97
CA THR A 166 -18.73 8.95 -19.27
C THR A 166 -18.06 9.60 -18.07
N GLU A 167 -18.82 9.85 -17.00
CA GLU A 167 -18.27 10.43 -15.77
C GLU A 167 -17.66 9.36 -14.86
N VAL A 168 -16.60 9.74 -14.17
CA VAL A 168 -15.96 8.93 -13.14
C VAL A 168 -15.97 9.66 -11.80
N ASN A 169 -16.30 8.92 -10.74
CA ASN A 169 -16.36 9.46 -9.41
C ASN A 169 -14.95 9.63 -8.84
N MET A 170 -14.57 10.86 -8.51
CA MET A 170 -13.22 11.19 -8.06
C MET A 170 -12.80 10.44 -6.80
N PHE A 171 -13.69 10.35 -5.80
CA PHE A 171 -13.38 9.62 -4.56
C PHE A 171 -13.06 8.15 -4.84
N LEU A 172 -13.80 7.47 -5.73
CA LEU A 172 -13.55 6.06 -6.05
C LEU A 172 -12.20 5.86 -6.75
N ILE A 173 -11.84 6.74 -7.70
CA ILE A 173 -10.57 6.65 -8.42
C ILE A 173 -9.39 6.98 -7.50
N VAL A 174 -9.52 8.02 -6.67
CA VAL A 174 -8.49 8.37 -5.69
C VAL A 174 -8.32 7.27 -4.66
N LEU A 175 -9.41 6.70 -4.14
CA LEU A 175 -9.37 5.58 -3.20
C LEU A 175 -8.63 4.37 -3.78
N HIS A 176 -8.89 4.03 -5.04
CA HIS A 176 -8.15 2.99 -5.77
C HIS A 176 -6.66 3.35 -5.89
N GLY A 177 -6.33 4.57 -6.33
CA GLY A 177 -4.96 5.05 -6.47
C GLY A 177 -4.17 5.00 -5.16
N ILE A 178 -4.80 5.37 -4.04
CA ILE A 178 -4.20 5.26 -2.71
C ILE A 178 -3.90 3.79 -2.38
N GLY A 179 -4.77 2.84 -2.73
CA GLY A 179 -4.51 1.42 -2.51
C GLY A 179 -3.20 0.96 -3.18
N HIS A 180 -2.92 1.41 -4.41
CA HIS A 180 -1.64 1.19 -5.07
C HIS A 180 -0.47 1.87 -4.36
N ALA A 181 -0.62 3.15 -4.00
CA ALA A 181 0.40 3.88 -3.24
C ALA A 181 0.68 3.25 -1.86
N LEU A 182 -0.22 2.40 -1.36
CA LEU A 182 -0.07 1.62 -0.14
C LEU A 182 0.42 0.18 -0.37
N GLY A 183 0.70 -0.27 -1.60
CA GLY A 183 1.26 -1.61 -1.81
C GLY A 183 0.30 -2.63 -2.42
N LEU A 184 -0.97 -2.28 -2.64
CA LEU A 184 -1.94 -3.21 -3.22
C LEU A 184 -1.77 -3.30 -4.74
N ASP A 185 -1.90 -4.50 -5.30
CA ASP A 185 -2.04 -4.73 -6.74
C ASP A 185 -3.54 -4.86 -7.10
N HIS A 186 -3.84 -4.85 -8.41
CA HIS A 186 -5.21 -5.07 -8.88
C HIS A 186 -5.80 -6.39 -8.36
N ILE A 187 -7.05 -6.34 -7.92
CA ILE A 187 -7.83 -7.49 -7.45
C ILE A 187 -8.92 -7.79 -8.48
N LYS A 188 -8.92 -9.02 -9.01
CA LYS A 188 -9.87 -9.47 -10.04
C LYS A 188 -11.35 -9.37 -9.65
N SER A 189 -11.67 -9.38 -8.35
CA SER A 189 -13.05 -9.31 -7.87
C SER A 189 -13.69 -7.96 -8.18
N LYS A 190 -14.83 -7.94 -8.88
CA LYS A 190 -15.60 -6.71 -9.16
C LYS A 190 -16.07 -5.97 -7.91
N GLN A 191 -16.19 -6.67 -6.78
CA GLN A 191 -16.56 -6.05 -5.50
C GLN A 191 -15.43 -5.18 -4.93
N SER A 192 -14.17 -5.49 -5.26
CA SER A 192 -13.01 -4.75 -4.77
C SER A 192 -12.95 -3.34 -5.34
N ILE A 193 -12.50 -2.36 -4.54
CA ILE A 193 -12.10 -1.05 -5.08
C ILE A 193 -10.87 -1.17 -5.97
N MET A 194 -9.98 -2.13 -5.70
CA MET A 194 -8.78 -2.41 -6.48
C MET A 194 -9.05 -3.18 -7.77
N HIS A 195 -10.31 -3.32 -8.19
CA HIS A 195 -10.63 -3.84 -9.52
C HIS A 195 -10.15 -2.84 -10.61
N PRO A 196 -9.50 -3.30 -11.70
CA PRO A 196 -8.89 -2.40 -12.68
C PRO A 196 -9.90 -1.50 -13.40
N ASN A 197 -11.05 -2.04 -13.80
CA ASN A 197 -12.08 -1.23 -14.44
C ASN A 197 -12.90 -0.49 -13.39
N TYR A 198 -13.12 0.79 -13.66
CA TYR A 198 -14.00 1.64 -12.88
C TYR A 198 -15.41 1.06 -12.80
N GLN A 199 -15.96 1.11 -11.59
CA GLN A 199 -17.33 0.75 -11.30
C GLN A 199 -17.85 1.75 -10.28
N LEU A 200 -19.03 2.32 -10.55
CA LEU A 200 -19.71 3.13 -9.57
C LEU A 200 -20.09 2.22 -8.37
N LYS A 201 -19.63 2.59 -7.18
CA LYS A 201 -19.91 1.90 -5.91
C LYS A 201 -20.72 2.81 -5.01
N GLN A 202 -21.49 2.22 -4.10
CA GLN A 202 -22.18 2.97 -3.06
C GLN A 202 -21.18 3.39 -1.98
N ARG A 203 -21.34 4.62 -1.46
CA ARG A 203 -20.40 5.18 -0.48
C ARG A 203 -20.32 4.37 0.82
N SER A 204 -21.42 3.74 1.23
CA SER A 204 -21.51 3.00 2.50
C SER A 204 -20.70 1.69 2.54
N GLU A 205 -20.28 1.16 1.39
CA GLU A 205 -19.63 -0.15 1.28
C GLU A 205 -18.51 -0.12 0.23
N VAL A 206 -17.73 0.97 0.21
CA VAL A 206 -16.75 1.17 -0.87
C VAL A 206 -15.55 0.22 -0.78
N LEU A 207 -15.06 -0.08 0.43
CA LEU A 207 -14.03 -1.10 0.66
C LEU A 207 -14.67 -2.45 0.93
N ALA A 208 -14.53 -3.38 -0.01
CA ALA A 208 -15.00 -4.74 0.16
C ALA A 208 -14.15 -5.49 1.21
N PRO A 209 -14.66 -6.58 1.82
CA PRO A 209 -13.90 -7.36 2.80
C PRO A 209 -12.53 -7.85 2.30
N ILE A 210 -12.40 -8.09 0.98
CA ILE A 210 -11.12 -8.48 0.35
C ILE A 210 -10.10 -7.33 0.36
N ASP A 211 -10.56 -6.08 0.18
CA ASP A 211 -9.70 -4.89 0.24
C ASP A 211 -9.19 -4.71 1.68
N GLN A 212 -10.10 -4.79 2.64
CA GLN A 212 -9.81 -4.67 4.07
C GLN A 212 -8.82 -5.76 4.53
N THR A 213 -9.06 -7.02 4.14
CA THR A 213 -8.19 -8.13 4.52
C THR A 213 -6.79 -7.98 3.90
N ASN A 214 -6.71 -7.58 2.63
CA ASN A 214 -5.44 -7.44 1.94
C ASN A 214 -4.62 -6.26 2.48
N ILE A 215 -5.25 -5.12 2.79
CA ILE A 215 -4.52 -4.00 3.37
C ILE A 215 -4.07 -4.30 4.81
N GLN A 216 -4.90 -5.02 5.58
CA GLN A 216 -4.53 -5.49 6.93
C GLN A 216 -3.42 -6.53 6.91
N TYR A 217 -3.29 -7.31 5.84
CA TYR A 217 -2.15 -8.20 5.66
C TYR A 217 -0.83 -7.42 5.52
N LEU A 218 -0.86 -6.20 4.94
CA LEU A 218 0.32 -5.36 4.78
C LEU A 218 0.65 -4.55 6.04
N TYR A 219 -0.36 -4.00 6.71
CA TYR A 219 -0.16 -3.00 7.78
C TYR A 219 -0.72 -3.39 9.15
N GLY A 220 -1.38 -4.54 9.27
CA GLY A 220 -2.14 -4.90 10.46
C GLY A 220 -3.51 -4.22 10.54
N LYS A 221 -4.28 -4.56 11.57
CA LYS A 221 -5.58 -3.98 11.87
C LYS A 221 -5.42 -2.73 12.73
N ASN A 222 -6.45 -1.88 12.74
CA ASN A 222 -6.63 -0.89 13.79
C ASN A 222 -6.96 -1.60 15.10
N ASP A 223 -5.94 -2.11 15.77
CA ASP A 223 -6.10 -2.63 17.11
C ASP A 223 -6.11 -1.44 18.07
N ALA A 224 -7.32 -0.92 18.33
CA ALA A 224 -7.63 -0.29 19.61
C ALA A 224 -7.55 -1.31 20.77
N ASP A 225 -7.44 -2.60 20.45
CA ASP A 225 -7.04 -3.66 21.38
C ASP A 225 -5.52 -3.67 21.54
N THR A 226 -5.03 -2.75 22.36
CA THR A 226 -3.92 -2.97 23.29
C THR A 226 -2.81 -3.93 22.83
N TYR A 227 -1.82 -3.42 22.11
CA TYR A 227 -0.47 -3.75 22.55
C TYR A 227 -0.27 -2.96 23.85
N THR A 228 -0.62 -3.53 25.00
CA THR A 228 -0.07 -3.02 26.27
C THR A 228 1.35 -3.55 26.34
N CYS A 229 2.29 -2.82 25.76
CA CYS A 229 3.67 -2.96 26.17
C CYS A 229 3.83 -2.27 27.52
N ALA A 230 4.46 -2.97 28.46
CA ALA A 230 4.79 -2.44 29.77
C ALA A 230 6.14 -3.03 30.16
N TRP A 231 7.21 -2.38 29.71
CA TRP A 231 8.56 -2.58 30.23
C TRP A 231 9.02 -1.34 31.00
N GLU A 232 10.07 -1.50 31.81
CA GLU A 232 10.66 -0.42 32.60
C GLU A 232 11.18 0.68 31.64
N GLY A 233 10.52 1.85 31.64
CA GLY A 233 10.85 2.99 30.77
C GLY A 233 9.84 3.33 29.67
N HIS A 234 8.81 2.50 29.44
CA HIS A 234 7.79 2.76 28.41
C HIS A 234 6.93 4.00 28.69
N CYS A 235 6.61 4.77 27.64
CA CYS A 235 5.76 5.96 27.72
C CYS A 235 4.33 5.67 27.26
N PRO A 236 3.29 5.92 28.09
CA PRO A 236 1.92 5.65 27.70
C PRO A 236 1.49 6.46 26.46
N GLY A 237 1.10 5.74 25.40
CA GLY A 237 0.63 6.34 24.15
C GLY A 237 1.61 6.19 22.98
N ASP A 238 2.85 5.73 23.24
CA ASP A 238 3.83 5.42 22.20
C ASP A 238 3.69 3.98 21.67
N ASP A 239 4.29 3.73 20.50
CA ASP A 239 4.16 2.44 19.84
C ASP A 239 4.95 1.33 20.54
N CYS A 240 4.45 0.10 20.46
CA CYS A 240 5.08 -1.07 21.09
C CYS A 240 6.11 -1.76 20.19
N LEU A 241 6.62 -1.08 19.16
CA LEU A 241 7.49 -1.68 18.15
C LEU A 241 8.97 -1.45 18.46
N THR A 242 9.28 -0.43 19.26
CA THR A 242 10.66 -0.09 19.65
C THR A 242 10.74 0.28 21.14
N GLU A 243 11.94 0.20 21.74
CA GLU A 243 12.21 0.74 23.09
C GLU A 243 12.49 2.27 23.05
N ASP A 244 12.22 2.94 21.92
CA ASP A 244 12.45 4.37 21.70
C ASP A 244 11.14 5.14 21.83
N ASP A 245 10.71 5.33 23.08
CA ASP A 245 9.42 5.94 23.40
C ASP A 245 9.44 7.48 23.36
N CYS A 246 10.61 8.14 23.25
CA CYS A 246 10.70 9.60 23.32
C CYS A 246 11.72 10.17 22.33
N ASP A 247 11.32 11.17 21.54
CA ASP A 247 12.17 11.80 20.54
C ASP A 247 13.54 12.30 21.08
N GLY A 248 14.62 11.80 20.47
CA GLY A 248 15.97 12.34 20.63
C GLY A 248 16.67 11.94 21.94
N ASN A 249 16.80 12.88 22.88
CA ASN A 249 17.51 12.66 24.16
C ASN A 249 16.55 12.66 25.36
N LEU A 250 15.26 12.54 25.10
CA LEU A 250 14.22 12.55 26.10
C LEU A 250 14.07 11.15 26.72
N VAL A 251 13.63 11.10 27.97
CA VAL A 251 13.35 9.85 28.69
C VAL A 251 11.97 9.97 29.31
N CYS A 252 11.18 8.90 29.23
CA CYS A 252 9.90 8.83 29.92
C CYS A 252 10.13 8.83 31.44
N ASN A 253 9.60 9.84 32.13
CA ASN A 253 9.52 9.88 33.59
C ASN A 253 8.08 10.23 33.97
N ASP A 254 7.45 9.38 34.78
CA ASP A 254 6.07 9.56 35.24
C ASP A 254 5.09 9.87 34.09
N GLU A 255 5.14 9.05 33.03
CA GLU A 255 4.26 9.15 31.85
C GLU A 255 4.50 10.40 30.97
N VAL A 256 5.63 11.11 31.16
CA VAL A 256 5.99 12.31 30.38
C VAL A 256 7.45 12.26 29.91
N CYS A 257 7.67 12.50 28.61
CA CYS A 257 9.01 12.65 28.04
C CYS A 257 9.70 13.91 28.57
N THR A 258 10.79 13.73 29.33
CA THR A 258 11.53 14.81 29.98
C THR A 258 13.03 14.72 29.71
N ILE A 259 13.72 15.85 29.76
CA ILE A 259 15.17 15.91 29.58
C ILE A 259 15.84 15.45 30.88
N THR A 260 16.55 14.32 30.86
CA THR A 260 17.38 13.92 32.00
C THR A 260 18.71 14.69 31.97
N LYS A 261 19.01 15.42 33.05
CA LYS A 261 20.38 15.90 33.27
C LYS A 261 21.24 14.70 33.68
N THR A 262 22.33 14.51 32.94
CA THR A 262 23.52 13.64 33.18
C THR A 262 23.44 12.12 32.91
N LYS A 263 24.29 11.67 31.97
CA LYS A 263 24.80 10.30 31.82
C LYS A 263 25.49 9.83 33.11
N VAL A 264 25.02 8.74 33.72
CA VAL A 264 25.85 7.71 34.39
C VAL A 264 25.15 6.36 34.20
N GLY A 265 25.86 5.40 33.60
CA GLY A 265 25.27 4.13 33.19
C GLY A 265 24.90 3.19 34.34
N LYS A 266 23.94 2.31 34.06
CA LYS A 266 23.78 0.96 34.62
C LYS A 266 22.98 0.14 33.61
N ILE A 267 23.52 -1.00 33.19
CA ILE A 267 22.80 -2.01 32.41
C ILE A 267 21.85 -2.73 33.39
N PRO A 268 20.52 -2.73 33.18
CA PRO A 268 19.64 -3.60 33.95
C PRO A 268 19.88 -5.05 33.52
N LYS A 269 20.04 -5.93 34.51
CA LYS A 269 20.19 -7.37 34.32
C LYS A 269 18.94 -7.93 33.65
N LYS A 270 19.15 -8.81 32.66
CA LYS A 270 18.15 -9.76 32.15
C LYS A 270 17.30 -10.33 33.30
N SER A 271 15.99 -10.13 33.23
CA SER A 271 15.00 -11.07 33.74
C SER A 271 13.91 -11.24 32.68
N LEU A 272 14.18 -12.16 31.74
CA LEU A 272 13.19 -12.65 30.79
C LEU A 272 12.19 -13.51 31.57
N LEU A 273 11.10 -12.92 32.06
CA LEU A 273 9.96 -13.68 32.57
C LEU A 273 9.03 -14.00 31.40
N LEU A 274 9.43 -14.97 30.58
CA LEU A 274 8.48 -15.70 29.73
C LEU A 274 7.61 -16.56 30.65
N LYS A 275 6.39 -16.11 30.95
CA LYS A 275 5.35 -16.97 31.54
C LYS A 275 4.73 -17.81 30.42
N PHE A 276 5.15 -19.06 30.31
CA PHE A 276 4.41 -20.10 29.59
C PHE A 276 3.28 -20.65 30.49
N PRO A 277 2.21 -21.22 29.91
CA PRO A 277 1.04 -21.68 30.65
C PRO A 277 1.42 -22.78 31.65
N THR A 278 0.86 -22.68 32.85
CA THR A 278 1.00 -23.67 33.92
C THR A 278 0.22 -24.93 33.59
N ASP A 279 0.92 -26.00 33.23
CA ASP A 279 0.47 -27.36 33.49
C ASP A 279 1.46 -28.00 34.49
N GLU A 280 0.86 -28.61 35.51
CA GLU A 280 1.53 -29.30 36.61
C GLU A 280 2.35 -30.50 36.14
N GLU A 281 3.34 -30.82 36.98
CA GLU A 281 4.15 -32.04 37.03
C GLU A 281 5.31 -32.20 36.02
N ALA A 282 6.46 -31.68 36.46
CA ALA A 282 7.75 -32.25 36.12
C ALA A 282 7.88 -33.67 36.70
N THR A 283 8.36 -34.62 35.88
CA THR A 283 9.19 -35.73 36.38
C THR A 283 10.53 -35.72 35.67
N SER A 284 11.58 -35.87 36.48
CA SER A 284 13.00 -35.87 36.11
C SER A 284 13.35 -36.85 35.01
N SER A 285 13.94 -36.35 33.92
CA SER A 285 15.04 -36.99 33.16
C SER A 285 15.21 -36.27 31.83
N GLN A 286 16.43 -35.77 31.55
CA GLN A 286 16.94 -35.19 30.28
C GLN A 286 17.20 -33.66 30.29
N ILE A 287 17.99 -33.24 31.28
CA ILE A 287 19.02 -32.20 31.08
C ILE A 287 20.26 -32.96 30.61
N GLU A 288 20.61 -32.88 29.33
CA GLU A 288 21.98 -33.02 28.81
C GLU A 288 22.00 -32.80 27.29
N ASP A 289 21.90 -31.54 26.84
CA ASP A 289 22.53 -31.08 25.58
C ASP A 289 22.41 -29.54 25.36
N ILE A 290 22.50 -28.76 26.45
CA ILE A 290 22.90 -27.34 26.36
C ILE A 290 24.32 -27.25 26.90
N LEU A 291 25.31 -27.61 26.08
CA LEU A 291 26.71 -27.21 26.26
C LEU A 291 27.49 -27.44 24.95
N LEU A 292 27.26 -26.59 23.94
CA LEU A 292 28.33 -26.18 23.01
C LEU A 292 28.13 -24.72 22.64
N ASP A 293 28.79 -23.92 23.47
CA ASP A 293 28.86 -22.47 23.57
C ASP A 293 29.34 -21.78 22.28
N VAL A 294 28.62 -20.72 21.91
CA VAL A 294 29.13 -19.34 21.88
C VAL A 294 30.67 -19.21 21.94
N ARG A 295 31.35 -19.43 20.82
CA ARG A 295 32.72 -18.92 20.58
C ARG A 295 32.93 -18.55 19.11
N SER A 296 32.53 -17.33 18.75
CA SER A 296 33.30 -16.47 17.82
C SER A 296 32.56 -15.15 17.57
N PHE A 297 32.63 -14.29 18.59
CA PHE A 297 32.71 -12.85 18.38
C PHE A 297 33.84 -12.54 17.38
N ARG A 298 33.62 -11.53 16.53
CA ARG A 298 34.66 -10.64 15.98
C ARG A 298 35.83 -11.29 15.23
N GLN A 299 35.67 -11.34 13.91
CA GLN A 299 36.63 -10.93 12.87
C GLN A 299 35.86 -11.19 11.58
N ILE A 300 35.35 -10.19 10.87
CA ILE A 300 35.97 -9.68 9.65
C ILE A 300 35.35 -8.30 9.36
N SER A 301 36.04 -7.25 9.79
CA SER A 301 36.01 -5.94 9.14
C SER A 301 37.38 -5.31 9.43
N GLN A 302 38.07 -4.94 8.36
CA GLN A 302 39.41 -4.33 8.28
C GLN A 302 40.62 -5.29 8.33
N ARG A 303 41.06 -5.75 7.14
CA ARG A 303 42.24 -5.21 6.41
C ARG A 303 42.41 -6.01 5.10
N THR A 304 42.06 -5.43 3.94
CA THR A 304 42.95 -4.79 2.95
C THR A 304 44.11 -5.62 2.40
N VAL A 305 44.19 -5.63 1.05
CA VAL A 305 45.42 -5.56 0.23
C VAL A 305 46.17 -6.88 -0.05
N GLU A 306 46.37 -7.10 -1.37
CA GLU A 306 47.38 -7.95 -2.04
C GLU A 306 47.32 -9.47 -1.84
N GLN A 307 46.69 -10.17 -2.79
CA GLN A 307 47.37 -10.93 -3.88
C GLN A 307 46.33 -11.51 -4.85
#